data_AF-A0A7K6L1H7-F1
#
_entry.id   AF-A0A7K6L1H7-F1
#
_cell.length_a   1.000
_cell.length_b   1.000
_cell.length_c   1.000
_cell.angle_alpha   90.00
_cell.angle_beta   90.00
_cell.angle_gamma   90.00
#
_symmetry.space_group_name_H-M   'P 1'
#
loop_
_entity.id
_entity.type
_entity.pdbx_description
1 polymer ?
#
loop_
_entity_poly.entity_id
_entity_poly.type
_entity_poly.pdbx_seq_one_letter_code
_entity_poly.pdbx_strand_id
1 'polypeptide(L)' 'NPVGRLPEFPNSRFFAPLQSRWQRRERARARQRSELEFGSAPHSFVFPRGRVGSGVRSLGTDLRRVLEPFTARNLQV' A
#
# COMPACT_ATOMS: atom_id res chain seq x y z
N ASN A 1 34.60 -33.39 -37.35
CA ASN A 1 34.22 -33.19 -35.94
C ASN A 1 33.53 -31.84 -35.75
N PRO A 2 32.20 -31.74 -35.88
CA PRO A 2 31.48 -30.55 -35.44
C PRO A 2 31.12 -30.69 -33.96
N VAL A 3 31.68 -29.82 -33.13
CA VAL A 3 31.38 -29.73 -31.70
C VAL A 3 29.98 -29.14 -31.55
N GLY A 4 29.05 -29.89 -30.95
CA GLY A 4 27.66 -29.50 -30.79
C GLY A 4 27.50 -28.21 -29.99
N ARG A 5 26.94 -27.18 -30.62
CA ARG A 5 26.46 -25.96 -29.97
C ARG A 5 25.13 -26.31 -29.27
N LEU A 6 25.12 -26.34 -27.94
CA LEU A 6 23.88 -26.45 -27.16
C LEU A 6 23.02 -25.19 -27.40
N PRO A 7 21.67 -25.31 -27.46
CA PRO A 7 20.81 -24.15 -27.62
C PRO A 7 20.85 -23.30 -26.36
N GLU A 8 21.23 -22.03 -26.50
CA GLU A 8 21.17 -21.05 -25.43
C GLU A 8 19.70 -20.69 -25.15
N PHE A 9 19.22 -21.03 -23.96
CA PHE A 9 17.89 -20.61 -23.52
C PHE A 9 17.91 -19.10 -23.23
N PRO A 10 17.07 -18.27 -23.88
CA PRO A 10 17.05 -16.85 -23.61
C PRO A 10 16.51 -16.58 -22.20
N ASN A 11 17.18 -15.67 -21.51
CA ASN A 11 16.88 -15.08 -20.20
C ASN A 11 15.43 -15.25 -19.71
N SER A 12 15.29 -15.78 -18.50
CA SER A 12 14.06 -16.05 -17.74
C SER A 12 13.19 -14.82 -17.38
N ARG A 13 13.33 -13.69 -18.07
CA ARG A 13 12.61 -12.44 -17.81
C ARG A 13 11.23 -12.33 -18.47
N PHE A 14 10.75 -13.39 -19.15
CA PHE A 14 9.52 -13.31 -19.96
C PHE A 14 8.30 -14.06 -19.41
N PHE A 15 8.40 -14.78 -18.30
CA PHE A 15 7.26 -15.46 -17.69
C PHE A 15 6.86 -14.80 -16.36
N ALA A 16 6.16 -13.67 -16.45
CA ALA A 16 5.26 -13.32 -15.35
C ALA A 16 4.16 -14.39 -15.30
N PRO A 17 3.84 -15.00 -14.14
CA PRO A 17 2.83 -16.04 -14.07
C PRO A 17 1.50 -15.49 -14.56
N LEU A 18 0.95 -16.11 -15.62
CA LEU A 18 -0.39 -15.84 -16.13
C LEU A 18 -1.40 -16.23 -15.05
N GLN A 19 -1.77 -15.28 -14.21
CA GLN A 19 -2.76 -15.54 -13.18
C GLN A 19 -4.11 -15.87 -13.80
N SER A 20 -4.80 -16.86 -13.21
CA SER A 20 -6.10 -17.30 -13.71
C SER A 20 -7.11 -16.15 -13.67
N ARG A 21 -8.10 -16.17 -14.58
CA ARG A 21 -9.18 -15.15 -14.59
C ARG A 21 -9.89 -15.07 -13.24
N TRP A 22 -10.07 -16.22 -12.58
CA TRP A 22 -10.64 -16.35 -11.24
C TRP A 22 -9.80 -15.65 -10.17
N GLN A 23 -8.49 -15.90 -10.15
CA GLN A 23 -7.57 -15.24 -9.22
C GLN A 23 -7.56 -13.72 -9.40
N ARG A 24 -7.61 -13.23 -10.65
CA ARG A 24 -7.73 -11.79 -10.92
C ARG A 24 -9.03 -11.20 -10.38
N ARG A 25 -10.16 -11.91 -10.59
CA ARG A 25 -11.47 -11.47 -10.11
C ARG A 25 -11.57 -11.43 -8.59
N GLU A 26 -11.04 -12.45 -7.92
CA GLU A 26 -11.03 -12.50 -6.45
C GLU A 26 -10.16 -11.40 -5.85
N ARG A 27 -8.98 -11.13 -6.41
CA ARG A 27 -8.15 -9.99 -5.97
C ARG A 27 -8.86 -8.64 -6.15
N ALA A 28 -9.57 -8.44 -7.27
CA ALA A 28 -10.33 -7.22 -7.50
C ALA A 28 -11.48 -7.06 -6.48
N ARG A 29 -12.21 -8.15 -6.18
CA ARG A 29 -13.25 -8.16 -5.15
C ARG A 29 -12.71 -7.88 -3.75
N ALA A 30 -11.57 -8.47 -3.39
CA ALA A 30 -10.92 -8.22 -2.11
C ALA A 30 -10.51 -6.74 -1.95
N ARG A 31 -9.97 -6.13 -3.01
CA ARG A 31 -9.67 -4.68 -3.02
C ARG A 31 -10.92 -3.83 -2.85
N GLN A 32 -11.97 -4.11 -3.60
CA GLN A 32 -13.23 -3.37 -3.49
C GLN A 32 -13.82 -3.47 -2.07
N ARG A 33 -13.78 -4.65 -1.45
CA ARG A 33 -14.20 -4.83 -0.05
C ARG A 33 -13.36 -3.98 0.90
N SER A 34 -12.03 -3.99 0.74
CA SER A 34 -11.13 -3.19 1.58
C SER A 34 -11.34 -1.68 1.42
N GLU A 35 -11.68 -1.21 0.21
CA GLU A 35 -11.97 0.21 -0.05
C GLU A 35 -13.28 0.64 0.61
N LEU A 36 -14.33 -0.19 0.52
CA LEU A 36 -15.62 0.08 1.16
C LEU A 36 -15.52 0.05 2.69
N GLU A 37 -14.80 -0.93 3.23
CA GLU A 37 -14.55 -1.04 4.67
C GLU A 37 -13.77 0.19 5.18
N PHE A 38 -12.70 0.58 4.46
CA PHE A 38 -11.92 1.77 4.78
C PHE A 38 -12.77 3.05 4.73
N GLY A 39 -13.57 3.25 3.68
CA GLY A 39 -14.40 4.46 3.51
C GLY A 39 -15.59 4.55 4.47
N SER A 40 -16.03 3.43 5.05
CA SER A 40 -17.10 3.40 6.05
C SER A 40 -16.60 3.65 7.49
N ALA A 41 -15.29 3.53 7.71
CA ALA A 41 -14.70 3.74 9.02
C ALA A 41 -14.59 5.24 9.35
N PRO A 42 -14.73 5.64 10.61
CA PRO A 42 -14.63 7.04 11.00
C PRO A 42 -13.20 7.57 10.79
N HIS A 43 -12.99 8.35 9.73
CA HIS A 43 -11.71 9.00 9.48
C HIS A 43 -11.48 10.17 10.44
N SER A 44 -10.37 10.14 11.16
CA SER A 44 -9.95 11.21 12.07
C SER A 44 -8.76 11.98 11.51
N PHE A 45 -8.74 13.30 11.73
CA PHE A 45 -7.63 14.15 11.33
C PHE A 45 -7.11 14.92 12.55
N VAL A 46 -5.81 14.82 12.79
CA VAL A 46 -5.13 15.60 13.84
C VAL A 46 -4.15 16.53 13.15
N PHE A 47 -4.33 17.83 13.33
CA PHE A 47 -3.42 18.85 12.80
C PHE A 47 -3.34 20.05 13.73
N PRO A 48 -2.14 20.65 13.90
CA PRO A 48 -2.00 21.87 14.67
C PRO A 48 -2.64 23.05 13.92
N ARG A 49 -3.17 24.02 14.67
CA ARG A 49 -3.66 25.29 14.12
C ARG A 49 -2.68 26.41 14.47
N GLY A 50 -2.18 27.13 13.46
CA GLY A 50 -1.25 28.24 13.66
C GLY A 50 0.13 27.79 14.17
N ARG A 51 0.86 28.72 14.79
CA ARG A 51 2.21 28.47 15.30
C ARG A 51 2.15 27.74 16.64
N VAL A 52 2.60 26.49 16.65
CA VAL A 52 2.63 25.65 17.86
C VAL A 52 4.07 25.30 18.25
N GLY A 53 4.31 25.15 19.56
CA GLY A 53 5.60 24.71 20.11
C GLY A 53 5.89 23.22 19.86
N SER A 54 7.13 22.80 20.12
CA SER A 54 7.58 21.42 19.92
C SER A 54 6.75 20.38 20.68
N GLY A 55 6.36 20.66 21.92
CA GLY A 55 5.55 19.74 22.73
C GLY A 55 4.20 19.38 22.10
N VAL A 56 3.49 20.39 21.56
CA VAL A 56 2.20 20.16 20.87
C VAL A 56 2.40 19.40 19.56
N ARG A 57 3.53 19.62 18.85
CA ARG A 57 3.86 18.86 17.64
C ARG A 57 4.14 17.39 17.96
N SER A 58 4.86 17.11 19.05
CA SER A 58 5.09 15.74 19.53
C SER A 58 3.78 15.08 19.94
N LEU A 59 2.95 15.76 20.74
CA LEU A 59 1.62 15.27 21.12
C LEU A 59 0.75 14.96 19.90
N GLY A 60 0.72 15.84 18.90
CA GLY A 60 0.00 15.59 17.65
C GLY A 60 0.50 14.34 16.91
N THR A 61 1.80 14.05 16.98
CA THR A 61 2.38 12.83 16.42
C THR A 61 1.94 11.59 17.19
N ASP A 62 1.93 11.66 18.52
CA ASP A 62 1.52 10.56 19.39
C ASP A 62 0.03 10.25 19.22
N LEU A 63 -0.82 11.28 19.15
CA LEU A 63 -2.25 11.12 18.86
C LEU A 63 -2.50 10.43 17.52
N ARG A 64 -1.74 10.78 16.47
CA ARG A 64 -1.85 10.08 15.16
C ARG A 64 -1.46 8.61 15.24
N ARG A 65 -0.57 8.22 16.16
CA ARG A 65 -0.21 6.81 16.40
C ARG A 65 -1.29 6.07 17.17
N VAL A 66 -1.82 6.69 18.23
CA VAL A 66 -2.90 6.08 19.05
C VAL A 66 -4.17 5.87 18.24
N LEU A 67 -4.47 6.81 17.35
CA LEU A 67 -5.67 6.77 16.51
C LEU A 67 -5.45 6.04 15.16
N GLU A 68 -4.35 5.29 15.02
CA GLU A 68 -4.13 4.36 13.90
C GLU A 68 -5.14 3.19 13.98
N PRO A 69 -5.65 2.64 12.87
CA PRO A 69 -5.36 2.92 11.44
C PRO A 69 -6.21 4.03 10.81
N PHE A 70 -7.17 4.61 11.54
CA PHE A 70 -8.18 5.50 10.96
C PHE A 70 -7.79 6.98 10.95
N THR A 71 -6.54 7.29 11.30
CA THR A 71 -5.98 8.65 11.28
C THR A 71 -4.87 8.80 10.25
N ALA A 72 -4.94 9.85 9.44
CA ALA A 72 -3.95 10.12 8.41
C ALA A 72 -2.56 10.43 9.01
N ARG A 73 -1.57 9.56 8.73
CA ARG A 73 -0.18 9.72 9.21
C ARG A 73 0.56 10.88 8.53
N ASN A 74 0.29 11.09 7.24
CA ASN A 74 0.97 12.08 6.38
C ASN A 74 0.02 13.17 5.87
N LEU A 75 -0.89 13.65 6.73
CA LEU A 75 -1.73 14.80 6.37
C LEU A 75 -0.83 16.04 6.16
N GLN A 76 -0.74 16.52 4.92
CA GLN A 76 -0.09 17.78 4.57
C GLN A 76 -1.11 18.91 4.75
N VAL A 77 -0.90 19.76 5.74
CA VAL A 77 -1.75 20.91 6.11
C VAL A 77 -0.89 22.05 6.62
#